data_AF-A0A1H9P5M4-F1
#
_entry.id   AF-A0A1H9P5M4-F1
#
_cell.length_a   1.000
_cell.length_b   1.000
_cell.length_c   1.000
_cell.angle_alpha   90.00
_cell.angle_beta   90.00
_cell.angle_gamma   90.00
#
_symmetry.space_group_name_H-M   'P 1'
#
loop_
_entity.id
_entity.type
_entity.pdbx_description
1 polymer ?
#
loop_
_entity_poly.entity_id
_entity_poly.type
_entity_poly.pdbx_seq_one_letter_code
_entity_poly.pdbx_strand_id
1 'polypeptide(L)' 'MALDDVLAQFSKFLEGDKITGRQAGLIIFVWMGAVALFGLISYIIVFMIIGF' A
#
# COMPACT_ATOMS: atom_id res chain seq x y z
N MET A 1 25.72 12.08 7.19
CA MET A 1 25.99 10.70 6.72
C MET A 1 24.76 9.79 6.87
N ALA A 2 24.12 9.67 8.04
CA ALA A 2 22.95 8.76 8.17
C ALA A 2 21.67 9.22 7.44
N LEU A 3 21.41 10.53 7.34
CA LEU A 3 20.21 11.06 6.67
C LEU A 3 20.27 10.94 5.15
N ASP A 4 21.45 11.15 4.56
CA ASP A 4 21.67 11.01 3.11
C ASP A 4 21.52 9.56 2.65
N ASP A 5 21.95 8.59 3.45
CA ASP A 5 21.78 7.16 3.14
C ASP A 5 20.31 6.71 3.19
N VAL A 6 19.54 7.24 4.14
CA VAL A 6 18.09 6.97 4.22
C VAL A 6 17.36 7.60 3.03
N LEU A 7 17.69 8.84 2.68
CA LEU A 7 17.15 9.52 1.49
C LEU A 7 17.53 8.80 0.19
N ALA A 8 18.77 8.31 0.07
CA ALA A 8 19.22 7.55 -1.09
C ALA A 8 18.54 6.18 -1.21
N GLN A 9 18.26 5.49 -0.09
CA GLN A 9 17.47 4.26 -0.09
C GLN A 9 16.02 4.50 -0.51
N PHE A 10 15.39 5.57 -0.02
CA PHE A 10 14.04 5.95 -0.44
C PHE A 10 14.00 6.36 -1.92
N SER A 11 15.01 7.10 -2.40
CA SER A 11 15.15 7.47 -3.81
C SER A 11 15.27 6.24 -4.71
N LYS A 12 16.11 5.25 -4.35
CA LYS A 12 16.24 3.99 -5.12
C LYS A 12 14.98 3.12 -5.09
N PHE A 13 14.21 3.20 -4.00
CA PHE A 13 12.92 2.53 -3.91
C PHE A 13 11.88 3.21 -4.81
N LEU A 14 11.93 4.54 -4.91
CA LEU A 14 11.07 5.36 -5.78
C LEU A 14 11.47 5.29 -7.26
N GLU A 15 12.75 5.09 -7.58
CA GLU A 15 13.24 4.98 -8.96
C GLU A 15 12.69 3.77 -9.72
N GLY A 16 12.13 2.77 -9.02
CA GLY A 16 11.43 1.65 -9.69
C GLY A 16 12.30 0.86 -10.68
N ASP A 17 13.61 1.05 -10.63
CA ASP A 17 14.57 0.71 -11.69
C ASP A 17 14.75 -0.81 -11.93
N LYS A 18 14.00 -1.62 -11.17
CA LYS A 18 13.95 -3.09 -11.30
C LYS A 18 12.54 -3.67 -11.21
N ILE A 19 11.50 -2.84 -11.02
CA ILE A 19 10.13 -3.34 -10.96
C ILE A 19 9.66 -3.58 -12.39
N THR A 20 9.87 -4.81 -12.86
CA THR A 20 9.27 -5.29 -14.11
C THR A 20 7.76 -5.01 -14.06
N GLY A 21 7.11 -4.57 -15.15
CA GLY A 21 5.69 -4.19 -15.12
C GLY A 21 4.74 -5.24 -14.52
N ARG A 22 5.16 -6.52 -14.51
CA ARG A 22 4.49 -7.63 -13.82
C ARG A 22 4.53 -7.53 -12.29
N GLN A 23 5.64 -7.09 -11.69
CA GLN A 23 5.76 -6.85 -10.25
C GLN A 23 4.94 -5.62 -9.83
N ALA A 24 4.95 -4.55 -10.64
CA ALA A 24 4.13 -3.37 -10.38
C ALA A 24 2.64 -3.74 -10.36
N GLY A 25 2.17 -4.52 -11.34
CA GLY A 25 0.80 -5.02 -11.38
C GLY A 25 0.43 -5.87 -10.17
N LEU A 26 1.36 -6.69 -9.67
CA LEU A 26 1.13 -7.54 -8.51
C LEU A 26 1.04 -6.72 -7.21
N ILE A 27 1.90 -5.71 -7.05
CA ILE A 27 1.86 -4.78 -5.91
C ILE A 27 0.55 -3.99 -5.93
N ILE A 28 0.16 -3.45 -7.08
CA ILE A 28 -1.09 -2.70 -7.23
C ILE A 28 -2.29 -3.61 -6.93
N PHE A 29 -2.32 -4.84 -7.45
CA PHE A 29 -3.40 -5.78 -7.20
C PHE A 29 -3.54 -6.12 -5.71
N VAL A 30 -2.43 -6.41 -5.03
CA VAL A 30 -2.42 -6.68 -3.58
C VAL A 30 -2.87 -5.44 -2.80
N TRP A 31 -2.40 -4.25 -3.19
CA TRP A 31 -2.78 -3.00 -2.55
C TRP A 31 -4.28 -2.70 -2.71
N MET A 32 -4.82 -2.86 -3.92
CA MET A 32 -6.24 -2.70 -4.19
C MET A 32 -7.09 -3.71 -3.40
N GLY A 33 -6.63 -4.97 -3.29
CA GLY A 33 -7.28 -5.98 -2.45
C GLY A 33 -7.29 -5.60 -0.97
N ALA A 34 -6.17 -5.10 -0.45
CA ALA A 34 -6.07 -4.63 0.93
C ALA A 34 -7.00 -3.44 1.21
N VAL A 35 -7.07 -2.46 0.29
CA VAL A 35 -7.97 -1.30 0.40
C VAL A 35 -9.44 -1.75 0.36
N ALA A 36 -9.79 -2.68 -0.53
CA ALA A 36 -11.14 -3.22 -0.61
C ALA A 36 -11.56 -3.94 0.68
N LEU A 37 -10.67 -4.79 1.22
CA LEU A 37 -10.91 -5.47 2.50
C LEU A 37 -11.04 -4.48 3.66
N PHE A 38 -10.20 -3.44 3.70
CA PHE A 38 -10.29 -2.39 4.71
C PHE A 38 -11.63 -1.66 4.64
N GLY A 39 -12.09 -1.29 3.44
CA GLY A 39 -13.40 -0.67 3.23
C GLY A 39 -14.55 -1.57 3.70
N LEU A 40 -14.49 -2.86 3.39
CA LEU A 40 -15.48 -3.85 3.83
C LEU A 40 -15.54 -3.96 5.36
N ILE A 41 -14.38 -4.08 6.01
CA ILE A 41 -14.29 -4.18 7.48
C ILE A 41 -14.79 -2.89 8.13
N SER A 42 -14.38 -1.73 7.62
CA SER A 42 -14.82 -0.42 8.11
C SER A 42 -16.35 -0.29 8.02
N TYR A 43 -16.94 -0.68 6.89
CA TYR A 43 -18.39 -0.70 6.73
C TYR A 43 -19.09 -1.57 7.78
N ILE A 44 -18.60 -2.79 8.02
CA ILE A 44 -19.16 -3.70 9.03
C ILE A 44 -19.09 -3.08 10.43
N ILE A 45 -17.95 -2.47 10.79
CA ILE A 45 -17.77 -1.81 12.10
C ILE A 45 -18.76 -0.67 12.25
N VAL A 46 -18.88 0.21 11.26
CA VAL A 46 -19.81 1.34 11.30
C VAL A 46 -21.25 0.84 11.37
N PHE A 47 -21.60 -0.19 10.61
CA PHE A 47 -22.92 -0.80 10.65
C PHE A 47 -23.24 -1.38 12.04
N MET A 48 -22.28 -2.02 12.70
CA MET A 48 -22.44 -2.48 14.08
C MET A 48 -22.63 -1.35 15.10
N ILE A 49 -21.99 -0.20 14.87
CA ILE A 49 -22.09 0.97 15.77
C ILE A 49 -23.42 1.70 15.59
N ILE A 50 -23.90 1.86 14.35
CA ILE A 50 -25.13 2.62 14.04
C ILE A 50 -26.39 1.75 14.12
N GLY A 51 -26.27 0.44 13.89
CA GLY A 51 -27.38 -0.51 13.92
C GLY A 51 -27.86 -0.92 15.32
N PHE A 52 -27.28 -0.34 16.39
CA PHE A 52 -27.70 -0.46 17.78
C PHE A 52 -28.37 0.82 18.25
#